data_AF-A0A660VKJ6-F1
#
_entry.id   AF-A0A660VKJ6-F1
#
_cell.length_a   1.000
_cell.length_b   1.000
_cell.length_c   1.000
_cell.angle_alpha   90.00
_cell.angle_beta   90.00
_cell.angle_gamma   90.00
#
_symmetry.space_group_name_H-M   'P 1'
#
loop_
_entity.id
_entity.type
_entity.pdbx_description
1 polymer ?
#
loop_
_entity_poly.entity_id
_entity_poly.type
_entity_poly.pdbx_seq_one_letter_code
_entity_poly.pdbx_strand_id
1 'polypeptide(L)'
;MANYSSDTRLRLVDPQIFDWLQEGESFQSIRDMITERINTFLKRNGVWALLESRGLITDEGLVDTAKLANPSDLEDLEDIWLQEVVYMGHINNCREGDALFWKARLLRQERIKRLRELVLLPDTDGDGVPDEPPIHPLSNLRA
;
A
#
# COMPACT_ATOMS: atom_id res chain seq x y z
N MET A 1 8.70 -4.68 11.19
CA MET A 1 9.13 -5.04 9.83
C MET A 1 9.32 -3.74 9.07
N ALA A 2 10.20 -3.70 8.06
CA ALA A 2 10.28 -2.50 7.24
C ALA A 2 8.95 -2.25 6.51
N ASN A 3 8.50 -1.01 6.43
CA ASN A 3 7.28 -0.63 5.73
C ASN A 3 7.66 -0.05 4.36
N TYR A 4 6.74 -0.01 3.40
CA TYR A 4 7.05 0.46 2.04
C TYR A 4 7.34 1.97 2.02
N SER A 5 6.59 2.77 2.77
CA SER A 5 6.81 4.23 2.88
C SER A 5 7.72 4.63 4.05
N SER A 6 7.86 5.93 4.36
CA SER A 6 8.55 6.40 5.57
C SER A 6 7.70 7.42 6.32
N ASP A 7 7.97 7.60 7.62
CA ASP A 7 7.26 8.58 8.46
C ASP A 7 7.37 10.00 7.90
N THR A 8 8.53 10.36 7.35
CA THR A 8 8.75 11.65 6.69
C THR A 8 7.86 11.82 5.46
N ARG A 9 7.70 10.78 4.64
CA ARG A 9 6.80 10.80 3.46
C ARG A 9 5.37 11.03 3.91
N LEU A 10 4.90 10.26 4.89
CA LEU A 10 3.52 10.35 5.36
C LEU A 10 3.17 11.70 6.00
N ARG A 11 4.11 12.31 6.74
CA ARG A 11 3.94 13.68 7.26
C ARG A 11 3.75 14.73 6.16
N LEU A 12 4.35 14.52 4.99
CA LEU A 12 4.15 15.41 3.82
C LEU A 12 2.79 15.20 3.18
N VAL A 13 2.29 13.96 3.16
CA VAL A 13 1.02 13.64 2.48
C VAL A 13 -0.20 14.05 3.32
N ASP A 14 -0.17 13.88 4.65
CA ASP A 14 -1.27 14.33 5.51
C ASP A 14 -0.81 14.67 6.95
N PRO A 15 -0.49 15.94 7.24
CA PRO A 15 -0.07 16.38 8.58
C PRO A 15 -1.11 16.11 9.68
N GLN A 16 -2.40 16.14 9.35
CA GLN A 16 -3.48 15.95 10.33
C GLN A 16 -3.51 14.52 10.85
N ILE A 17 -3.21 13.55 9.98
CA ILE A 17 -3.05 12.14 10.36
C ILE A 17 -1.84 11.98 11.27
N PHE A 18 -0.72 12.63 10.95
CA PHE A 18 0.49 12.52 11.74
C PHE A 18 0.29 13.08 13.16
N ASP A 19 -0.33 14.26 13.27
CA ASP A 19 -0.62 14.89 14.55
C ASP A 19 -1.60 14.04 15.40
N TRP A 20 -2.64 13.46 14.79
CA TRP A 20 -3.55 12.57 15.51
C TRP A 20 -2.86 11.30 16.04
N LEU A 21 -2.01 10.68 15.22
CA LEU A 21 -1.33 9.43 15.60
C LEU A 21 -0.37 9.63 16.77
N GLN A 22 0.28 10.80 16.87
CA GLN A 22 1.12 11.11 18.04
C GLN A 22 0.34 11.14 19.37
N GLU A 23 -0.98 11.33 19.33
CA GLU A 23 -1.82 11.45 20.53
C GLU A 23 -2.48 10.12 20.96
N GLY A 24 -2.46 9.04 20.15
CA GLY A 24 -3.34 7.87 20.35
C GLY A 24 -2.77 6.45 20.15
N GLU A 25 -1.90 6.20 19.16
CA GLU A 25 -1.35 4.86 18.84
C GLU A 25 0.07 4.94 18.22
N SER A 26 0.83 3.85 18.21
CA SER A 26 2.13 3.86 17.50
C SER A 26 1.90 3.77 15.99
N PHE A 27 2.42 4.77 15.26
CA PHE A 27 2.40 4.84 13.80
C PHE A 27 2.86 3.54 13.14
N GLN A 28 3.87 2.91 13.72
CA GLN A 28 4.44 1.66 13.25
C GLN A 28 3.43 0.49 13.24
N SER A 29 2.57 0.37 14.26
CA SER A 29 1.62 -0.74 14.37
C SER A 29 0.57 -0.72 13.26
N ILE A 30 0.05 0.47 12.92
CA ILE A 30 -0.92 0.64 11.84
C ILE A 30 -0.29 0.29 10.49
N ARG A 31 0.97 0.67 10.30
CA ARG A 31 1.71 0.38 9.08
C ARG A 31 2.03 -1.10 8.94
N ASP A 32 2.49 -1.75 10.00
CA ASP A 32 2.71 -3.20 10.01
C ASP A 32 1.40 -3.93 9.60
N MET A 33 0.25 -3.52 10.15
CA MET A 33 -1.07 -4.04 9.75
C MET A 33 -1.37 -3.82 8.26
N ILE A 34 -1.07 -2.65 7.70
CA ILE A 34 -1.34 -2.34 6.29
C ILE A 34 -0.42 -3.14 5.38
N THR A 35 0.86 -3.22 5.72
CA THR A 35 1.86 -4.05 5.04
C THR A 35 1.40 -5.51 5.00
N GLU A 36 0.96 -6.07 6.11
CA GLU A 36 0.39 -7.42 6.17
C GLU A 36 -0.83 -7.58 5.26
N ARG A 37 -1.71 -6.57 5.18
CA ARG A 37 -2.88 -6.59 4.31
C ARG A 37 -2.51 -6.53 2.83
N ILE A 38 -1.52 -5.72 2.45
CA ILE A 38 -0.96 -5.68 1.08
C ILE A 38 -0.38 -7.05 0.74
N ASN A 39 0.45 -7.62 1.60
CA ASN A 39 1.05 -8.94 1.39
C ASN A 39 -0.03 -10.03 1.26
N THR A 40 -1.05 -9.99 2.12
CA THR A 40 -2.19 -10.91 2.05
C THR A 40 -2.96 -10.76 0.74
N PHE A 41 -3.16 -9.52 0.25
CA PHE A 41 -3.80 -9.28 -1.04
C PHE A 41 -2.97 -9.89 -2.18
N LEU A 42 -1.66 -9.65 -2.21
CA LEU A 42 -0.76 -10.21 -3.22
C LEU A 42 -0.76 -11.75 -3.18
N LYS A 43 -0.76 -12.35 -1.99
CA LYS A 43 -0.87 -13.81 -1.80
C LYS A 43 -2.17 -14.37 -2.33
N ARG A 44 -3.31 -13.75 -1.98
CA ARG A 44 -4.64 -14.22 -2.40
C ARG A 44 -4.86 -14.15 -3.91
N ASN A 45 -4.20 -13.22 -4.59
CA ASN A 45 -4.30 -13.07 -6.04
C ASN A 45 -3.22 -13.85 -6.81
N GLY A 46 -2.44 -14.70 -6.14
CA GLY A 46 -1.40 -15.53 -6.79
C GLY A 46 -0.15 -14.75 -7.24
N VAL A 47 -0.10 -13.44 -7.01
CA VAL A 47 1.03 -12.57 -7.35
C VAL A 47 2.27 -12.92 -6.51
N TRP A 48 2.06 -13.32 -5.25
CA TRP A 48 3.14 -13.62 -4.32
C TRP A 48 4.09 -14.72 -4.81
N ALA A 49 3.55 -15.82 -5.35
CA ALA A 49 4.37 -16.92 -5.85
C ALA A 49 5.25 -16.50 -7.04
N LEU A 50 4.76 -15.58 -7.87
CA LEU A 50 5.54 -15.00 -8.98
C LEU A 50 6.67 -14.11 -8.44
N LEU A 51 6.39 -13.28 -7.44
CA LEU A 51 7.40 -12.46 -6.78
C LEU A 51 8.49 -13.32 -6.13
N GLU A 52 8.11 -14.37 -5.40
CA GLU A 52 9.06 -15.32 -4.80
C GLU A 52 9.93 -16.00 -5.86
N SER A 53 9.32 -16.49 -6.96
CA SER A 53 10.06 -17.14 -8.04
C SER A 53 11.08 -16.24 -8.73
N ARG A 54 10.85 -14.93 -8.69
CA ARG A 54 11.72 -13.89 -9.28
C ARG A 54 12.70 -13.29 -8.28
N GLY A 55 12.73 -13.78 -7.03
CA GLY A 55 13.62 -13.25 -6.00
C GLY A 55 13.31 -11.80 -5.62
N LEU A 56 12.05 -11.40 -5.74
CA LEU A 56 11.52 -10.07 -5.43
C LEU A 56 10.89 -10.02 -4.02
N ILE A 57 11.18 -11.01 -3.17
CA ILE A 57 10.75 -11.04 -1.78
C ILE A 57 11.99 -10.98 -0.90
N THR A 58 11.98 -10.08 0.08
CA THR A 58 13.05 -9.94 1.08
C THR A 58 13.00 -11.05 2.12
N ASP A 59 14.07 -11.23 2.88
CA ASP A 59 14.12 -12.20 4.00
C ASP A 59 13.08 -11.90 5.10
N GLU A 60 12.58 -10.66 5.16
CA GLU A 60 11.51 -10.23 6.06
C GLU A 60 10.10 -10.57 5.53
N GLY A 61 10.00 -11.15 4.32
CA GLY A 61 8.72 -11.49 3.71
C GLY A 61 7.96 -10.27 3.20
N LEU A 62 8.68 -9.32 2.58
CA LEU A 62 8.14 -8.11 1.94
C LEU A 62 8.51 -8.09 0.47
N VAL A 63 7.77 -7.33 -0.34
CA VAL A 63 8.21 -7.07 -1.72
C VAL A 63 9.47 -6.22 -1.69
N ASP A 64 10.52 -6.66 -2.39
CA ASP A 64 11.78 -5.95 -2.52
C ASP A 64 11.61 -4.78 -3.50
N THR A 65 11.24 -3.61 -2.97
CA THR A 65 10.97 -2.41 -3.76
C THR A 65 12.22 -1.87 -4.47
N ALA A 66 13.41 -2.19 -3.99
CA ALA A 66 14.66 -1.81 -4.66
C ALA A 66 14.85 -2.56 -5.99
N LYS A 67 14.12 -3.66 -6.21
CA LYS A 67 14.12 -4.46 -7.44
C LYS A 67 12.90 -4.22 -8.32
N LEU A 68 12.24 -3.07 -8.15
CA LEU A 68 11.10 -2.66 -8.96
C LEU A 68 11.43 -1.35 -9.67
N ALA A 69 11.03 -1.23 -10.93
CA ALA A 69 11.08 0.04 -11.67
C ALA A 69 9.99 1.03 -11.21
N ASN A 70 8.96 0.55 -10.50
CA ASN A 70 7.83 1.34 -10.02
C ASN A 70 7.52 1.13 -8.52
N PRO A 71 8.50 1.31 -7.62
CA PRO A 71 8.30 1.09 -6.18
C PRO A 71 7.26 2.03 -5.58
N SER A 72 7.12 3.23 -6.16
CA SER A 72 6.15 4.24 -5.75
C SER A 72 4.70 3.77 -5.79
N ASP A 73 4.36 2.78 -6.63
CA ASP A 73 2.97 2.29 -6.72
C ASP A 73 2.56 1.50 -5.46
N LEU A 74 3.50 0.76 -4.86
CA LEU A 74 3.26 0.07 -3.58
C LEU A 74 3.24 1.06 -2.43
N GLU A 75 4.14 2.05 -2.44
CA GLU A 75 4.18 3.12 -1.44
C GLU A 75 2.90 3.96 -1.43
N ASP A 76 2.44 4.40 -2.60
CA ASP A 76 1.20 5.16 -2.75
C ASP A 76 -0.02 4.34 -2.28
N LEU A 77 -0.04 3.03 -2.56
CA LEU A 77 -1.09 2.14 -2.09
C LEU A 77 -1.09 2.00 -0.56
N GLU A 78 0.08 1.85 0.07
CA GLU A 78 0.22 1.87 1.53
C GLU A 78 -0.32 3.18 2.10
N ASP A 79 0.12 4.32 1.53
CA ASP A 79 -0.25 5.65 1.99
C ASP A 79 -1.76 5.89 1.89
N ILE A 80 -2.39 5.55 0.77
CA ILE A 80 -3.85 5.68 0.59
C ILE A 80 -4.61 4.83 1.62
N TRP A 81 -4.15 3.59 1.83
CA TRP A 81 -4.83 2.69 2.77
C TRP A 81 -4.63 3.14 4.22
N LEU A 82 -3.46 3.67 4.56
CA LEU A 82 -3.18 4.27 5.87
C LEU A 82 -4.12 5.43 6.14
N GLN A 83 -4.25 6.35 5.18
CA GLN A 83 -5.17 7.47 5.30
C GLN A 83 -6.60 6.96 5.47
N GLU A 84 -7.05 6.01 4.64
CA GLU A 84 -8.38 5.44 4.77
C GLU A 84 -8.61 4.84 6.16
N VAL A 85 -7.67 4.05 6.69
CA VAL A 85 -7.79 3.40 8.00
C VAL A 85 -7.85 4.43 9.11
N VAL A 86 -6.99 5.45 9.07
CA VAL A 86 -6.99 6.52 10.10
C VAL A 86 -8.30 7.29 10.04
N TYR A 87 -8.71 7.75 8.85
CA TYR A 87 -9.99 8.43 8.69
C TYR A 87 -11.17 7.52 9.07
N MET A 88 -11.11 6.21 8.80
CA MET A 88 -12.12 5.24 9.23
C MET A 88 -12.10 4.94 10.73
N GLY A 89 -10.93 4.96 11.37
CA GLY A 89 -10.78 4.86 12.82
C GLY A 89 -11.43 6.05 13.51
N HIS A 90 -11.29 7.26 12.95
CA HIS A 90 -12.08 8.43 13.33
C HIS A 90 -13.60 8.25 13.08
N ILE A 91 -13.99 7.50 12.04
CA ILE A 91 -15.40 7.31 11.59
C ILE A 91 -16.28 6.49 12.55
N ASN A 92 -15.72 5.73 13.51
CA ASN A 92 -16.59 5.13 14.53
C ASN A 92 -17.42 6.18 15.31
N ASN A 93 -17.11 7.49 15.17
CA ASN A 93 -17.87 8.61 15.72
C ASN A 93 -18.36 9.68 14.72
N CYS A 94 -18.13 9.56 13.40
CA CYS A 94 -18.55 10.59 12.42
C CYS A 94 -19.90 10.26 11.77
N ARG A 95 -20.71 11.29 11.49
CA ARG A 95 -21.99 11.16 10.78
C ARG A 95 -21.78 11.32 9.28
N GLU A 96 -22.68 10.80 8.44
CA GLU A 96 -22.60 10.92 6.96
C GLU A 96 -22.54 12.37 6.43
N GLY A 97 -22.86 13.36 7.28
CA GLY A 97 -22.74 14.79 6.98
C GLY A 97 -21.35 15.38 7.17
N ASP A 98 -20.39 14.65 7.77
CA ASP A 98 -19.06 15.17 8.06
C ASP A 98 -18.16 15.09 6.82
N ALA A 99 -17.39 16.15 6.55
CA ALA A 99 -16.44 16.19 5.42
C ALA A 99 -15.41 15.03 5.46
N LEU A 100 -15.06 14.57 6.66
CA LEU A 100 -14.14 13.44 6.87
C LEU A 100 -14.72 12.11 6.39
N PHE A 101 -16.03 11.89 6.54
CA PHE A 101 -16.70 10.69 6.03
C PHE A 101 -16.55 10.57 4.52
N TRP A 102 -16.76 11.69 3.81
CA TRP A 102 -16.59 11.74 2.36
C TRP A 102 -15.13 11.58 1.93
N LYS A 103 -14.17 12.17 2.66
CA LYS A 103 -12.73 11.97 2.40
C LYS A 103 -12.34 10.49 2.52
N ALA A 104 -12.76 9.81 3.59
CA ALA A 104 -12.48 8.38 3.75
C ALA A 104 -13.12 7.51 2.66
N ARG A 105 -14.35 7.84 2.26
CA ARG A 105 -15.06 7.15 1.17
C ARG A 105 -14.32 7.30 -0.16
N LEU A 106 -13.83 8.50 -0.47
CA LEU A 106 -13.03 8.75 -1.67
C LEU A 106 -11.71 7.98 -1.65
N LEU A 107 -10.99 7.99 -0.52
CA LEU A 107 -9.75 7.21 -0.34
C LEU A 107 -9.98 5.71 -0.55
N ARG A 108 -11.08 5.17 -0.02
CA ARG A 108 -11.47 3.77 -0.26
C ARG A 108 -11.68 3.46 -1.74
N GLN A 109 -12.31 4.37 -2.49
CA GLN A 109 -12.50 4.21 -3.94
C GLN A 109 -11.16 4.23 -4.68
N GLU A 110 -10.30 5.18 -4.34
CA GLU A 110 -8.96 5.30 -4.94
C GLU A 110 -8.11 4.06 -4.62
N ARG A 111 -8.15 3.55 -3.38
CA ARG A 111 -7.49 2.30 -3.00
C ARG A 111 -7.95 1.13 -3.88
N ILE A 112 -9.25 0.95 -4.04
CA ILE A 112 -9.80 -0.15 -4.87
C ILE A 112 -9.36 0.01 -6.32
N LYS A 113 -9.32 1.24 -6.83
CA LYS A 113 -8.83 1.54 -8.17
C LYS A 113 -7.34 1.22 -8.30
N ARG A 114 -6.49 1.68 -7.37
CA ARG A 114 -5.05 1.38 -7.35
C ARG A 114 -4.77 -0.10 -7.20
N LEU A 115 -5.51 -0.84 -6.37
CA LEU A 115 -5.41 -2.30 -6.31
C LEU A 115 -5.71 -2.95 -7.67
N ARG A 116 -6.69 -2.41 -8.42
CA ARG A 116 -7.07 -2.89 -9.76
C ARG A 116 -6.02 -2.64 -10.83
N GLU A 117 -5.35 -1.50 -10.72
CA GLU A 117 -4.37 -1.01 -11.68
C GLU A 117 -2.93 -1.32 -11.27
N LEU A 118 -2.71 -1.87 -10.07
CA LEU A 118 -1.38 -2.19 -9.57
C LEU A 118 -0.66 -3.05 -10.61
N VAL A 119 0.57 -2.71 -10.94
CA VAL A 119 1.45 -3.49 -11.80
C VAL A 119 2.78 -3.51 -11.09
N LEU A 120 3.48 -4.64 -11.05
CA LEU A 120 4.85 -4.66 -10.51
C LEU A 120 5.80 -4.90 -11.68
N LEU A 121 6.76 -3.99 -11.87
CA LEU A 121 7.73 -4.02 -12.95
C LEU A 121 9.08 -4.43 -12.36
N PRO A 122 9.52 -5.69 -12.52
CA PRO A 122 10.81 -6.13 -11.99
C PRO A 122 11.95 -5.40 -12.69
N ASP A 123 12.89 -4.90 -11.90
CA ASP A 123 14.10 -4.20 -12.32
C ASP A 123 15.21 -4.68 -11.37
N THR A 124 15.79 -5.82 -11.71
CA THR A 124 16.72 -6.55 -10.84
C THR A 124 18.14 -6.01 -10.92
N ASP A 125 18.50 -5.32 -12.01
CA ASP A 125 19.80 -4.68 -12.17
C ASP A 125 19.80 -3.19 -11.77
N GLY A 126 18.62 -2.59 -11.58
CA GLY A 126 18.41 -1.25 -11.05
C GLY A 126 18.63 -0.14 -12.07
N ASP A 127 18.56 -0.44 -13.37
CA ASP A 127 18.77 0.53 -14.45
C ASP A 127 17.51 1.39 -14.75
N GLY A 128 16.39 1.10 -14.07
CA GLY A 128 15.10 1.77 -14.24
C GLY A 128 14.26 1.22 -15.39
N VAL A 129 14.75 0.18 -16.08
CA VAL A 129 14.08 -0.51 -17.18
C VAL A 129 13.62 -1.89 -16.70
N PRO A 130 12.37 -2.28 -16.97
CA PRO A 130 11.91 -3.59 -16.54
C PRO A 130 12.66 -4.73 -17.27
N ASP A 131 13.33 -5.59 -16.50
CA ASP A 131 14.06 -6.77 -16.98
C ASP A 131 13.12 -7.87 -17.47
N GLU A 132 11.97 -7.98 -16.82
CA GLU A 132 11.01 -9.07 -16.98
C GLU A 132 9.63 -8.51 -17.34
N PRO A 133 8.75 -9.31 -17.97
CA PRO A 133 7.38 -8.91 -18.22
C PRO A 133 6.69 -8.50 -16.91
N PRO A 134 5.82 -7.46 -16.97
CA PRO A 134 5.11 -6.96 -15.81
C PRO A 134 4.35 -8.05 -15.06
N ILE A 135 4.38 -8.00 -13.73
CA ILE A 135 3.54 -8.82 -12.88
C ILE A 135 2.22 -8.06 -12.69
N HIS A 136 1.22 -8.46 -13.44
CA HIS A 136 -0.13 -7.91 -13.33
C HIS A 136 -0.96 -8.73 -12.33
N PRO A 137 -1.65 -8.08 -11.40
CA PRO A 137 -2.44 -8.76 -10.40
C PRO A 137 -3.80 -9.22 -10.95
N LEU A 138 -4.35 -8.70 -12.06
CA LEU A 138 -5.82 -8.71 -12.21
C LEU A 138 -6.41 -8.82 -13.64
N SER A 139 -5.73 -9.44 -14.62
CA SER A 139 -6.44 -9.85 -15.86
C SER A 139 -7.47 -10.97 -15.63
N ASN A 140 -7.44 -11.63 -14.47
CA ASN A 140 -8.34 -12.72 -14.08
C ASN A 140 -9.49 -12.33 -13.14
N LEU A 141 -9.80 -11.03 -12.93
CA LEU A 141 -11.08 -10.62 -12.33
C LEU A 141 -12.26 -10.73 -13.33
N ARG A 142 -12.34 -11.84 -14.05
CA ARG A 142 -13.57 -12.32 -14.69
C ARG A 142 -13.89 -13.70 -14.14
N ALA A 143 -14.59 -13.73 -13.01
CA ALA A 143 -15.69 -14.61 -12.67
C ALA A 143 -16.33 -14.12 -11.36
#